data_AF-A0A3D1PRL4-F1
#
_entry.id   AF-A0A3D1PRL4-F1
#
_cell.length_a   1.000
_cell.length_b   1.000
_cell.length_c   1.000
_cell.angle_alpha   90.00
_cell.angle_beta   90.00
_cell.angle_gamma   90.00
#
_symmetry.space_group_name_H-M   'P 1'
#
loop_
_entity.id
_entity.type
_entity.pdbx_description
1 polymer ?
#
loop_
_entity_poly.entity_id
_entity_poly.type
_entity_poly.pdbx_seq_one_letter_code
_entity_poly.pdbx_strand_id
1 'polypeptide(L)'
;YMSKTHGHHFNMFVMKKELLQHYCTWLFDILFELEKELDISSYSTNDKRVFGFVSERLLDAWLITNNIAYEELDVVYMESQHWLRKGMAFLNRKFFPHKEAHK
;
A
#
# COMPACT_ATOMS: atom_id res chain seq x y z
N TYR A 1 4.97 8.37 -13.35
CA TYR A 1 4.62 7.31 -12.39
C TYR A 1 3.11 7.20 -12.19
N MET A 2 2.41 8.28 -11.80
CA MET A 2 0.95 8.26 -11.55
C MET A 2 0.07 7.85 -12.74
N SER A 3 0.61 7.79 -13.97
CA SER A 3 -0.07 7.28 -15.17
C SER A 3 0.04 5.76 -15.37
N LYS A 4 0.79 5.04 -14.52
CA LYS A 4 0.95 3.58 -14.60
C LYS A 4 -0.22 2.85 -13.94
N THR A 5 -0.56 1.68 -14.47
CA THR A 5 -1.63 0.79 -13.96
C THR A 5 -1.13 -0.24 -12.95
N HIS A 6 0.17 -0.24 -12.63
CA HIS A 6 0.85 -1.14 -11.70
C HIS A 6 1.78 -0.34 -10.79
N GLY A 7 2.00 -0.84 -9.58
CA GLY A 7 2.94 -0.27 -8.60
C GLY A 7 3.09 -1.16 -7.37
N HIS A 8 4.06 -0.85 -6.52
CA HIS A 8 4.27 -1.56 -5.26
C HIS A 8 3.23 -1.09 -4.24
N HIS A 9 2.38 -2.03 -3.80
CA HIS A 9 1.29 -1.79 -2.85
C HIS A 9 1.63 -2.29 -1.43
N PHE A 10 2.91 -2.54 -1.17
CA PHE A 10 3.39 -3.04 0.10
C PHE A 10 4.64 -2.30 0.51
N ASN A 11 4.75 -2.02 1.81
CA ASN A 11 6.01 -1.62 2.44
C ASN A 11 6.89 -2.85 2.73
N MET A 12 7.02 -3.76 1.76
CA MET A 12 7.81 -4.99 1.87
C MET A 12 8.94 -4.96 0.85
N PHE A 13 10.18 -4.93 1.32
CA PHE A 13 11.37 -4.92 0.47
C PHE A 13 12.59 -5.42 1.25
N VAL A 14 13.61 -5.87 0.52
CA VAL A 14 14.94 -6.16 1.05
C VAL A 14 15.93 -5.32 0.25
N MET A 15 16.69 -4.46 0.93
CA MET A 15 17.68 -3.59 0.28
C MET A 15 18.91 -3.38 1.16
N LYS A 16 19.98 -2.83 0.58
CA LYS A 16 21.20 -2.47 1.32
C LYS A 16 20.88 -1.43 2.40
N LYS A 17 21.62 -1.48 3.51
CA LYS A 17 21.40 -0.61 4.67
C LYS A 17 21.48 0.88 4.31
N GLU A 18 22.41 1.24 3.43
CA GLU A 18 22.65 2.63 3.03
C GLU A 18 21.47 3.18 2.21
N LEU A 19 20.93 2.34 1.32
CA LEU A 19 19.73 2.68 0.53
C LEU A 19 18.51 2.82 1.43
N LEU A 20 18.35 1.92 2.40
CA LEU A 20 17.26 2.00 3.38
C LEU A 20 17.35 3.28 4.20
N GLN A 21 18.53 3.64 4.69
CA GLN A 21 18.72 4.86 5.45
C GLN A 21 18.38 6.09 4.61
N HIS A 22 18.84 6.14 3.36
CA HIS A 22 18.53 7.24 2.44
C HIS A 22 17.03 7.35 2.15
N TYR A 23 16.37 6.21 1.88
CA TYR A 23 14.92 6.15 1.68
C TYR A 23 14.16 6.61 2.92
N CYS A 24 14.47 6.09 4.11
CA CYS A 24 13.78 6.45 5.34
C CYS A 24 13.95 7.93 5.68
N THR A 25 15.16 8.49 5.54
CA THR A 25 15.38 9.93 5.77
C THR A 25 14.48 10.76 4.85
N TRP A 26 14.48 10.48 3.55
CA TRP A 26 13.62 11.18 2.59
C TRP A 26 12.12 10.98 2.84
N LEU A 27 11.70 9.75 3.16
CA LEU A 27 10.30 9.39 3.39
C LEU A 27 9.75 10.09 4.63
N PHE A 28 10.45 9.99 5.76
CA PHE A 28 9.95 10.52 7.03
C PHE A 28 9.91 12.04 7.03
N ASP A 29 10.86 12.72 6.36
CA ASP A 29 10.81 14.17 6.18
C ASP A 29 9.49 14.61 5.51
N ILE A 30 9.04 13.87 4.49
CA ILE A 30 7.75 14.13 3.82
C ILE A 30 6.57 13.79 4.71
N LEU A 31 6.60 12.62 5.39
CA LEU A 31 5.49 12.18 6.22
C LEU A 31 5.27 13.10 7.43
N PHE A 32 6.33 13.64 8.03
CA PHE A 32 6.23 14.61 9.12
C PHE A 32 5.67 15.96 8.66
N GLU A 33 5.91 16.35 7.41
CA GLU A 33 5.26 17.52 6.84
C GLU A 33 3.78 17.26 6.59
N LEU A 34 3.45 16.09 6.02
CA LEU A 34 2.06 15.68 5.80
C LEU A 34 1.26 15.60 7.10
N GLU A 35 1.88 15.13 8.19
CA GLU A 35 1.25 15.01 9.51
C GLU A 35 0.72 16.36 10.02
N LYS A 36 1.40 17.47 9.71
CA LYS A 36 0.97 18.82 10.14
C LYS A 36 -0.25 19.31 9.39
N GLU A 37 -0.41 18.91 8.14
CA GLU A 37 -1.48 19.34 7.25
C GLU A 37 -2.73 18.46 7.35
N LEU A 38 -2.58 17.23 7.85
CA LEU A 38 -3.65 16.23 7.82
C LEU A 38 -4.39 16.10 9.16
N ASP A 39 -5.66 16.47 9.18
CA ASP A 39 -6.55 16.17 10.31
C ASP A 39 -7.13 14.75 10.21
N ILE A 40 -6.68 13.86 11.12
CA ILE A 40 -7.10 12.46 11.21
C ILE A 40 -8.18 12.22 12.28
N SER A 41 -8.73 13.27 12.90
CA SER A 41 -9.68 13.15 14.02
C SER A 41 -10.94 12.36 13.67
N SER A 42 -11.44 12.52 12.45
CA SER A 42 -12.64 11.88 11.93
C SER A 42 -12.41 10.54 11.22
N TYR A 43 -11.15 10.09 11.16
CA TYR A 43 -10.78 8.93 10.35
C TYR A 43 -11.26 7.63 11.00
N SER A 44 -11.75 6.71 10.16
CA SER A 44 -12.01 5.34 10.60
C SER A 44 -10.70 4.66 11.02
N THR A 45 -10.79 3.54 11.75
CA THR A 45 -9.60 2.76 12.13
C THR A 45 -8.73 2.38 10.94
N ASN A 46 -9.33 2.17 9.76
CA ASN A 46 -8.59 1.88 8.54
C ASN A 46 -7.88 3.12 8.00
N ASP A 47 -8.59 4.25 7.93
CA ASP A 47 -8.08 5.48 7.32
C ASP A 47 -6.94 6.09 8.11
N LYS A 48 -6.88 5.84 9.43
CA LYS A 48 -5.72 6.23 10.26
C LYS A 48 -4.39 5.65 9.79
N ARG A 49 -4.40 4.64 8.91
CA ARG A 49 -3.21 4.08 8.26
C ARG A 49 -2.79 4.86 7.00
N VAL A 50 -3.37 6.04 6.77
CA VAL A 50 -3.06 6.94 5.64
C VAL A 50 -1.57 7.09 5.37
N PHE A 51 -0.75 7.29 6.40
CA PHE A 51 0.70 7.43 6.24
C PHE A 51 1.36 6.18 5.64
N GLY A 52 0.87 4.99 5.98
CA GLY A 52 1.34 3.73 5.39
C GLY A 52 0.93 3.59 3.91
N PHE A 53 -0.29 4.00 3.56
CA PHE A 53 -0.74 4.01 2.16
C PHE A 53 0.02 5.04 1.32
N VAL A 54 0.36 6.18 1.91
CA VAL A 54 1.19 7.20 1.27
C VAL A 54 2.62 6.68 1.09
N SER A 55 3.20 6.02 2.08
CA SER A 55 4.56 5.46 1.97
C SER A 55 4.69 4.42 0.87
N GLU A 56 3.67 3.57 0.68
CA GLU A 56 3.60 2.60 -0.43
C GLU A 56 3.74 3.30 -1.80
N ARG A 57 3.00 4.38 -2.02
CA ARG A 57 3.09 5.19 -3.26
C ARG A 57 4.45 5.87 -3.41
N LEU A 58 5.00 6.37 -2.30
CA LEU A 58 6.26 7.10 -2.29
C LEU A 58 7.48 6.21 -2.55
N LEU A 59 7.42 4.91 -2.20
CA LEU A 59 8.50 3.95 -2.49
C LEU A 59 8.82 3.92 -3.99
N ASP A 60 7.81 3.77 -4.85
CA ASP A 60 7.99 3.74 -6.30
C ASP A 60 8.54 5.06 -6.84
N ALA A 61 8.05 6.19 -6.33
CA ALA A 61 8.54 7.51 -6.72
C ALA A 61 10.03 7.65 -6.39
N TRP A 62 10.45 7.18 -5.22
CA TRP A 62 11.85 7.19 -4.81
C TRP A 62 12.72 6.27 -5.66
N LEU A 63 12.28 5.02 -5.91
CA LEU A 63 13.02 4.05 -6.73
C LEU A 63 13.28 4.59 -8.14
N ILE A 64 12.24 5.14 -8.79
CA ILE A 64 12.34 5.67 -10.15
C ILE A 64 13.23 6.92 -10.19
N THR A 65 13.04 7.85 -9.26
CA THR A 65 13.78 9.13 -9.27
C THR A 65 15.27 8.92 -9.02
N ASN A 66 15.62 7.98 -8.14
CA ASN A 66 17.02 7.67 -7.81
C ASN A 66 17.62 6.60 -8.74
N ASN A 67 16.87 6.14 -9.76
CA ASN A 67 17.29 5.10 -10.71
C ASN A 67 17.85 3.84 -10.02
N ILE A 68 17.16 3.40 -8.96
CA ILE A 68 17.56 2.22 -8.19
C ILE A 68 17.13 0.96 -8.93
N ALA A 69 18.07 0.06 -9.19
CA ALA A 69 17.77 -1.25 -9.73
C ALA A 69 17.11 -2.13 -8.66
N TYR A 70 16.02 -2.81 -9.02
CA TYR A 70 15.29 -3.73 -8.15
C TYR A 70 14.75 -4.92 -8.97
N GLU A 71 14.45 -6.00 -8.26
CA GLU A 71 13.75 -7.17 -8.79
C GLU A 71 12.51 -7.44 -7.93
N GLU A 72 11.43 -7.85 -8.58
CA GLU A 72 10.16 -8.17 -7.92
C GLU A 72 10.12 -9.65 -7.53
N LEU A 73 9.59 -9.96 -6.34
CA LEU A 73 9.44 -11.32 -5.83
C LEU A 73 7.97 -11.59 -5.50
N ASP A 74 7.54 -12.83 -5.75
CA ASP A 74 6.18 -13.26 -5.45
C ASP A 74 5.91 -13.26 -3.94
N VAL A 75 4.76 -12.70 -3.55
CA VAL A 75 4.32 -12.69 -2.16
C VAL A 75 3.71 -14.05 -1.80
N VAL A 76 4.31 -14.73 -0.83
CA VAL A 76 3.82 -16.02 -0.33
C VAL A 76 2.99 -15.83 0.93
N TYR A 77 1.76 -16.35 0.91
CA TYR A 77 0.88 -16.39 2.08
C TYR A 77 1.09 -17.69 2.84
N MET A 78 1.54 -17.60 4.10
CA MET A 78 1.81 -18.79 4.93
C MET A 78 0.53 -19.44 5.49
N GLU A 79 -0.57 -18.70 5.58
CA GLU A 79 -1.83 -19.21 6.13
C GLU A 79 -2.66 -19.96 5.08
N SER A 80 -3.36 -21.01 5.51
CA SER A 80 -4.29 -21.76 4.66
C SER A 80 -5.41 -20.86 4.15
N GLN A 81 -5.35 -20.49 2.87
CA GLN A 81 -6.41 -19.72 2.24
C GLN A 81 -7.58 -20.67 1.92
N HIS A 82 -8.75 -20.44 2.52
CA HIS A 82 -9.96 -21.17 2.17
C HIS A 82 -10.49 -20.71 0.79
N TRP A 83 -9.82 -21.12 -0.28
CA TRP A 83 -10.12 -20.73 -1.67
C TRP A 83 -11.57 -21.04 -2.07
N LEU A 84 -12.13 -22.17 -1.59
CA LEU A 84 -13.53 -22.52 -1.86
C LEU A 84 -14.51 -21.48 -1.30
N ARG A 85 -14.32 -21.08 -0.04
CA ARG A 85 -15.16 -20.07 0.61
C ARG A 85 -14.98 -18.70 -0.04
N LYS A 86 -13.74 -18.33 -0.38
CA LYS A 86 -13.44 -17.08 -1.10
C LYS A 86 -14.07 -17.06 -2.49
N GLY A 87 -13.96 -18.17 -3.23
CA GLY A 87 -14.55 -18.33 -4.55
C GLY A 87 -16.08 -18.24 -4.53
N MET A 88 -16.73 -18.95 -3.61
CA MET A 88 -18.19 -18.84 -3.44
C MET A 88 -18.61 -17.42 -3.03
N ALA A 89 -17.90 -16.78 -2.11
CA ALA A 89 -18.19 -15.40 -1.71
C ALA A 89 -17.93 -14.37 -2.83
N PHE A 90 -16.98 -14.64 -3.73
CA PHE A 90 -16.71 -13.81 -4.91
C PHE A 90 -17.83 -13.98 -5.95
N LEU A 91 -18.23 -15.22 -6.26
CA LEU A 91 -19.33 -15.50 -7.18
C LEU A 91 -20.64 -14.91 -6.67
N ASN A 92 -20.93 -15.07 -5.38
CA ASN A 92 -22.12 -14.49 -4.78
C ASN A 92 -22.15 -12.95 -4.93
N ARG A 93 -21.01 -12.27 -4.71
CA ARG A 93 -20.90 -10.82 -4.94
C ARG A 93 -21.03 -10.43 -6.41
N LYS A 94 -20.54 -11.26 -7.34
CA LYS A 94 -20.62 -11.01 -8.78
C LYS A 94 -22.04 -11.13 -9.34
N PHE A 95 -22.83 -12.09 -8.84
CA PHE A 95 -24.17 -12.38 -9.35
C PHE A 95 -25.30 -11.78 -8.49
N PHE A 96 -25.05 -11.53 -7.21
CA PHE A 96 -25.97 -10.88 -6.28
C PHE A 96 -25.26 -9.70 -5.60
N PRO A 97 -24.97 -8.61 -6.33
CA PRO A 97 -24.45 -7.40 -5.71
C PRO A 97 -25.48 -6.91 -4.68
N HIS A 98 -25.09 -6.88 -3.41
CA HIS A 98 -25.92 -6.27 -2.38
C HIS A 98 -26.04 -4.79 -2.73
N LYS A 99 -27.26 -4.30 -2.95
CA LYS A 99 -27.53 -2.86 -2.88
C LYS A 99 -27.40 -2.50 -1.41
N GLU A 100 -26.20 -2.16 -0.95
CA GLU A 100 -26.09 -1.46 0.32
C GLU A 100 -26.78 -0.11 0.15
N ALA A 101 -27.97 -0.01 0.74
CA ALA A 101 -28.60 1.27 0.96
C ALA A 101 -27.67 2.05 1.89
N HIS A 102 -27.07 3.12 1.35
CA HIS A 102 -26.42 4.15 2.14
C HIS A 102 -27.33 4.54 3.31
N LYS A 103 -26.85 4.31 4.54
CA LYS A 103 -27.29 5.02 5.74
C LYS A 103 -26.08 5.34 6.58
#